data_AF-A0A2V2SS50-F1
#
_entry.id   AF-A0A2V2SS50-F1
#
_cell.length_a   1.000
_cell.length_b   1.000
_cell.length_c   1.000
_cell.angle_alpha   90.00
_cell.angle_beta   90.00
_cell.angle_gamma   90.00
#
_symmetry.space_group_name_H-M   'P 1'
#
loop_
_entity.id
_entity.type
_entity.pdbx_description
1 polymer ?
#
loop_
_entity_poly.entity_id
_entity_poly.type
_entity_poly.pdbx_seq_one_letter_code
_entity_poly.pdbx_strand_id
1 'polypeptide(L)'
;MFRHLRQSAPALLARVLLVGSILLFGSLQGNAAELSQRPNILFILSDDLGVNDIGSWGDGKARTPTIDQLSRQSIRFRQHYTDSTCSVSRAALITGRAPVSIGFEPDGLGLSPDLVTLPKALARLGYSTHHLGKWHLGEALEYPQIRPNHQGFDDWYGMLNHFVLQGPDAQGRLVARRPTYINPWLQRNDEAPRQVQGHLDDLLTDRAVELIRAGATEQKPWFINLWLLAPHTPIQPSESFRKRWPDTPEGNYLALLEQLDHNVGRVLDALRESGQAERTIVVFSSDNGSPNHNRDSNYPLSGTKATYLEGGVRTPLMIFWPGHHNDRDIDSVTHITDIYPTLVGMAGGHPVAGLTGRDLSAPLAKERPLPPFKDLYWGADLMQFGMIYAGHVPGQGLFYRDIYGKVLNAPVSGPVGQGPLVQSGMPAFTAGQASARIRDWERRVRPVPLDWHPPTAAGAGYLSGRDFQRAPVFDSYSLGLGLGKAPGDERQVLVEQDGVWRLWLEQGRLHMRHGQVQVDSEPLALERSCNTLVASFTINPPSGFPFPGPGASRFTLYLNGKAVMHSEQLLSRPGSAAPLANPTYVGSDGKGGARFAGRIGRPLLVGKFLLPQQEGYSLADMQSTLCPKR
;
A
#
# COMPACT_ATOMS: atom_id res chain seq x y z
N MET A 1 -3.71 1.35 -86.30
CA MET A 1 -4.64 2.45 -85.96
C MET A 1 -4.29 2.91 -84.55
N PHE A 2 -3.94 4.20 -84.42
CA PHE A 2 -3.76 5.01 -83.20
C PHE A 2 -2.64 4.70 -82.18
N ARG A 3 -1.63 5.58 -82.26
CA ARG A 3 -0.84 6.17 -81.16
C ARG A 3 -1.73 6.62 -79.99
N HIS A 4 -1.28 6.44 -78.74
CA HIS A 4 -0.74 7.51 -77.87
C HIS A 4 -0.62 7.10 -76.38
N LEU A 5 0.39 7.71 -75.73
CA LEU A 5 0.58 7.93 -74.29
C LEU A 5 1.17 6.79 -73.45
N ARG A 6 2.42 6.97 -73.00
CA ARG A 6 2.69 7.24 -71.58
C ARG A 6 4.07 7.86 -71.36
N GLN A 7 4.04 8.92 -70.57
CA GLN A 7 5.15 9.77 -70.17
C GLN A 7 5.99 9.12 -69.06
N SER A 8 7.26 9.49 -69.08
CA SER A 8 8.30 9.48 -68.04
C SER A 8 7.83 9.62 -66.58
N ALA A 9 8.27 8.68 -65.72
CA ALA A 9 8.91 8.98 -64.41
C ALA A 9 9.48 7.70 -63.76
N PRO A 10 10.80 7.60 -63.53
CA PRO A 10 11.28 6.96 -62.30
C PRO A 10 12.48 7.73 -61.72
N ALA A 11 12.21 8.74 -60.90
CA ALA A 11 13.26 9.38 -60.09
C ALA A 11 12.77 9.90 -58.74
N LEU A 12 11.45 10.02 -58.52
CA LEU A 12 10.91 10.57 -57.27
C LEU A 12 10.65 9.53 -56.16
N LEU A 13 10.41 8.25 -56.50
CA LEU A 13 10.09 7.22 -55.49
C LEU A 13 11.31 6.76 -54.66
N ALA A 14 12.53 6.84 -55.19
CA ALA A 14 13.73 6.41 -54.49
C ALA A 14 14.20 7.40 -53.40
N ARG A 15 13.79 8.68 -53.47
CA ARG A 15 14.13 9.69 -52.45
C ARG A 15 13.17 9.72 -51.26
N VAL A 16 11.92 9.27 -51.44
CA VAL A 16 10.93 9.23 -50.34
C VAL A 16 11.19 8.06 -49.39
N LEU A 17 11.68 6.93 -49.90
CA LEU A 17 12.03 5.77 -49.06
C LEU A 17 13.31 5.98 -48.24
N LEU A 18 14.29 6.75 -48.72
CA LEU A 18 15.53 7.03 -47.98
C LEU A 18 15.33 8.04 -46.83
N VAL A 19 14.41 9.00 -46.98
CA VAL A 19 14.08 9.99 -45.93
C VAL A 19 13.22 9.36 -44.83
N GLY A 20 12.33 8.41 -45.17
CA GLY A 20 11.55 7.66 -44.19
C GLY A 20 12.39 6.76 -43.28
N SER A 21 13.46 6.13 -43.82
CA SER A 21 14.36 5.29 -43.02
C SER A 21 15.28 6.09 -42.08
N ILE A 22 15.68 7.32 -42.46
CA ILE A 22 16.51 8.20 -41.61
C ILE A 22 15.69 8.76 -40.43
N LEU A 23 14.39 9.03 -40.63
CA LEU A 23 13.50 9.51 -39.56
C LEU A 23 13.14 8.40 -38.53
N LEU A 24 13.08 7.13 -38.94
CA LEU A 24 12.87 6.01 -38.00
C LEU A 24 14.10 5.67 -37.16
N PHE A 25 15.32 5.87 -37.68
CA PHE A 25 16.56 5.69 -36.92
C PHE A 25 16.82 6.84 -35.93
N GLY A 26 16.41 8.08 -36.27
CA GLY A 26 16.52 9.24 -35.38
C GLY A 26 15.64 9.15 -34.12
N SER A 27 14.45 8.54 -34.22
CA SER A 27 13.54 8.37 -33.07
C SER A 27 13.99 7.31 -32.06
N LEU A 28 14.75 6.30 -32.48
CA LEU A 28 15.26 5.25 -31.57
C LEU A 28 16.50 5.71 -30.79
N GLN A 29 17.37 6.52 -31.39
CA GLN A 29 18.55 7.08 -30.70
C GLN A 29 18.18 8.17 -29.69
N GLY A 30 17.15 8.99 -29.97
CA GLY A 30 16.68 10.02 -29.04
C GLY A 30 16.15 9.44 -27.73
N ASN A 31 15.44 8.31 -27.79
CA ASN A 31 14.84 7.68 -26.62
C ASN A 31 15.89 6.99 -25.72
N ALA A 32 16.93 6.37 -26.30
CA ALA A 32 18.01 5.74 -25.53
C ALA A 32 18.91 6.80 -24.82
N ALA A 33 19.21 7.91 -25.50
CA ALA A 33 19.98 9.00 -24.90
C ALA A 33 19.19 9.66 -23.74
N GLU A 34 17.89 9.90 -23.90
CA GLU A 34 17.04 10.45 -22.84
C GLU A 34 16.90 9.50 -21.63
N LEU A 35 16.78 8.19 -21.87
CA LEU A 35 16.77 7.18 -20.81
C LEU A 35 18.11 7.12 -20.05
N SER A 36 19.24 7.26 -20.75
CA SER A 36 20.57 7.24 -20.11
C SER A 36 20.84 8.43 -19.19
N GLN A 37 20.04 9.51 -19.29
CA GLN A 37 20.14 10.70 -18.45
C GLN A 37 19.30 10.61 -17.18
N ARG A 38 18.38 9.63 -17.07
CA ARG A 38 17.55 9.46 -15.88
C ARG A 38 18.36 8.80 -14.75
N PRO A 39 18.22 9.25 -13.50
CA PRO A 39 18.97 8.66 -12.40
C PRO A 39 18.46 7.26 -12.07
N ASN A 40 19.35 6.37 -11.67
CA ASN A 40 18.95 5.15 -10.97
C ASN A 40 18.30 5.49 -9.63
N ILE A 41 17.50 4.58 -9.08
CA ILE A 41 16.87 4.76 -7.76
C ILE A 41 17.16 3.53 -6.90
N LEU A 42 17.88 3.72 -5.80
CA LEU A 42 18.06 2.74 -4.73
C LEU A 42 17.22 3.17 -3.53
N PHE A 43 16.19 2.39 -3.21
CA PHE A 43 15.37 2.58 -2.03
C PHE A 43 15.71 1.51 -1.00
N ILE A 44 16.28 1.93 0.14
CA ILE A 44 16.57 1.08 1.29
C ILE A 44 15.51 1.34 2.36
N LEU A 45 14.73 0.32 2.70
CA LEU A 45 13.74 0.37 3.78
C LEU A 45 14.15 -0.62 4.86
N SER A 46 14.33 -0.13 6.08
CA SER A 46 14.53 -0.94 7.29
C SER A 46 13.16 -1.25 7.93
N ASP A 47 13.07 -2.37 8.65
CA ASP A 47 11.84 -2.83 9.30
C ASP A 47 12.02 -2.71 10.82
N ASP A 48 11.19 -1.91 11.48
CA ASP A 48 11.26 -1.62 12.93
C ASP A 48 12.46 -0.78 13.41
N LEU A 49 13.08 0.03 12.56
CA LEU A 49 14.17 0.94 12.94
C LEU A 49 13.63 2.23 13.56
N GLY A 50 14.02 2.51 14.81
CA GLY A 50 13.71 3.74 15.51
C GLY A 50 14.72 4.84 15.22
N VAL A 51 14.36 6.10 15.50
CA VAL A 51 15.25 7.25 15.26
C VAL A 51 16.55 7.20 16.10
N ASN A 52 16.50 6.61 17.30
CA ASN A 52 17.65 6.46 18.19
C ASN A 52 18.54 5.25 17.85
N ASP A 53 18.15 4.47 16.84
CA ASP A 53 18.95 3.36 16.32
C ASP A 53 19.95 3.81 15.25
N ILE A 54 19.89 5.06 14.82
CA ILE A 54 20.89 5.71 13.97
C ILE A 54 21.76 6.61 14.85
N GLY A 55 23.07 6.35 14.86
CA GLY A 55 24.03 7.04 15.73
C GLY A 55 23.93 8.56 15.67
N SER A 56 23.84 9.13 14.46
CA SER A 56 23.74 10.58 14.22
C SER A 56 22.37 11.20 14.49
N TRP A 57 21.31 10.42 14.69
CA TRP A 57 19.94 10.92 14.94
C TRP A 57 19.51 10.72 16.41
N GLY A 58 20.27 9.93 17.16
CA GLY A 58 19.98 9.53 18.53
C GLY A 58 21.00 10.00 19.58
N ASP A 59 21.23 9.14 20.57
CA ASP A 59 22.15 9.29 21.69
C ASP A 59 23.60 8.88 21.36
N GLY A 60 23.86 8.49 20.10
CA GLY A 60 25.18 8.09 19.61
C GLY A 60 25.62 6.68 20.02
N LYS A 61 24.80 5.88 20.71
CA LYS A 61 25.21 4.51 21.12
C LYS A 61 25.17 3.48 20.00
N ALA A 62 24.31 3.68 19.00
CA ALA A 62 24.25 2.80 17.83
C ALA A 62 25.47 3.05 16.93
N ARG A 63 26.20 1.98 16.56
CA ARG A 63 27.36 2.08 15.65
C ARG A 63 26.89 1.97 14.20
N THR A 64 26.50 3.10 13.62
CA THR A 64 26.02 3.19 12.23
C THR A 64 26.85 4.19 11.40
N PRO A 65 28.18 4.03 11.30
CA PRO A 65 29.04 5.02 10.63
C PRO A 65 28.70 5.23 9.16
N THR A 66 28.25 4.19 8.45
CA THR A 66 27.87 4.30 7.04
C THR A 66 26.58 5.09 6.87
N ILE A 67 25.55 4.75 7.64
CA ILE A 67 24.27 5.48 7.63
C ILE A 67 24.49 6.92 8.10
N ASP A 68 25.37 7.15 9.07
CA ASP A 68 25.74 8.50 9.52
C ASP A 68 26.44 9.31 8.43
N GLN A 69 27.29 8.66 7.63
CA GLN A 69 27.90 9.29 6.47
C GLN A 69 26.85 9.61 5.40
N LEU A 70 25.96 8.68 5.08
CA LEU A 70 24.85 8.90 4.14
C LEU A 70 23.97 10.06 4.61
N SER A 71 23.65 10.11 5.90
CA SER A 71 22.87 11.18 6.54
C SER A 71 23.51 12.55 6.30
N ARG A 72 24.82 12.72 6.54
CA ARG A 72 25.56 13.97 6.28
C ARG A 72 25.59 14.36 4.80
N GLN A 73 25.44 13.40 3.90
CA GLN A 73 25.43 13.62 2.46
C GLN A 73 24.02 13.78 1.89
N SER A 74 22.96 13.71 2.71
CA SER A 74 21.57 13.62 2.26
C SER A 74 20.71 14.79 2.74
N ILE A 75 19.60 15.01 2.04
CA ILE A 75 18.48 15.82 2.53
C ILE A 75 17.80 15.02 3.65
N ARG A 76 17.76 15.58 4.87
CA ARG A 76 17.24 14.88 6.06
C ARG A 76 15.87 15.42 6.46
N PHE A 77 14.87 14.55 6.53
CA PHE A 77 13.50 14.95 6.85
C PHE A 77 13.23 14.72 8.33
N ARG A 78 13.25 15.81 9.12
CA ARG A 78 13.18 15.71 10.59
C ARG A 78 11.76 15.42 11.07
N GLN A 79 10.74 15.75 10.29
CA GLN A 79 9.32 15.49 10.56
C GLN A 79 8.71 14.58 9.49
N HIS A 80 9.34 13.44 9.24
CA HIS A 80 8.81 12.42 8.34
C HIS A 80 7.94 11.41 9.08
N TYR A 81 6.77 11.11 8.51
CA TYR A 81 5.79 10.23 9.10
C TYR A 81 5.43 9.06 8.18
N THR A 82 5.20 7.91 8.80
CA THR A 82 4.73 6.65 8.22
C THR A 82 3.44 6.23 8.94
N ASP A 83 2.91 5.05 8.66
CA ASP A 83 1.94 4.43 9.56
C ASP A 83 2.65 3.76 10.76
N SER A 84 1.87 3.31 11.75
CA SER A 84 2.40 2.69 12.96
C SER A 84 2.83 1.23 12.76
N THR A 85 2.58 0.65 11.58
CA THR A 85 2.87 -0.75 11.26
C THR A 85 3.33 -0.95 9.82
N CYS A 86 4.17 -1.97 9.65
CA CYS A 86 4.85 -2.32 8.40
C CYS A 86 3.96 -2.41 7.15
N SER A 87 2.92 -3.25 7.14
CA SER A 87 2.11 -3.49 5.93
C SER A 87 1.39 -2.23 5.45
N VAL A 88 0.84 -1.44 6.38
CA VAL A 88 0.11 -0.20 6.08
C VAL A 88 1.07 0.86 5.52
N SER A 89 2.23 1.03 6.14
CA SER A 89 3.28 1.94 5.65
C SER A 89 3.80 1.55 4.28
N ARG A 90 4.07 0.25 4.04
CA ARG A 90 4.53 -0.27 2.75
C ARG A 90 3.48 -0.08 1.65
N ALA A 91 2.19 -0.24 1.99
CA ALA A 91 1.09 0.00 1.06
C ALA A 91 1.03 1.49 0.71
N ALA A 92 1.12 2.37 1.71
CA ALA A 92 1.14 3.82 1.52
C ALA A 92 2.31 4.26 0.65
N LEU A 93 3.50 3.68 0.88
CA LEU A 93 4.72 3.95 0.14
C LEU A 93 4.55 3.66 -1.36
N ILE A 94 4.22 2.42 -1.72
CA ILE A 94 4.24 2.02 -3.13
C ILE A 94 3.00 2.47 -3.89
N THR A 95 1.93 2.88 -3.20
CA THR A 95 0.71 3.37 -3.86
C THR A 95 0.60 4.90 -3.87
N GLY A 96 1.36 5.60 -3.03
CA GLY A 96 1.27 7.05 -2.84
C GLY A 96 -0.07 7.52 -2.26
N ARG A 97 -0.85 6.60 -1.66
CA ARG A 97 -2.22 6.80 -1.19
C ARG A 97 -2.36 6.38 0.26
N ALA A 98 -3.31 6.99 0.97
CA ALA A 98 -3.73 6.47 2.26
C ALA A 98 -4.27 5.03 2.06
N PRO A 99 -3.80 4.01 2.82
CA PRO A 99 -4.22 2.63 2.59
C PRO A 99 -5.74 2.40 2.71
N VAL A 100 -6.40 3.11 3.63
CA VAL A 100 -7.87 3.12 3.75
C VAL A 100 -8.57 3.61 2.47
N SER A 101 -7.94 4.48 1.66
CA SER A 101 -8.52 5.01 0.42
C SER A 101 -8.51 4.06 -0.76
N ILE A 102 -7.70 3.01 -0.64
CA ILE A 102 -7.62 1.93 -1.59
C ILE A 102 -8.17 0.64 -0.99
N GLY A 103 -8.88 0.70 0.15
CA GLY A 103 -9.43 -0.47 0.83
C GLY A 103 -8.37 -1.54 1.15
N PHE A 104 -7.14 -1.13 1.44
CA PHE A 104 -6.08 -2.04 1.85
C PHE A 104 -6.19 -2.31 3.35
N GLU A 105 -6.27 -3.59 3.70
CA GLU A 105 -6.20 -4.08 5.07
C GLU A 105 -5.01 -5.05 5.18
N PRO A 106 -4.20 -4.99 6.27
CA PRO A 106 -3.02 -5.83 6.43
C PRO A 106 -3.32 -7.33 6.35
N ASP A 107 -4.42 -7.78 6.95
CA ASP A 107 -4.79 -9.21 7.06
C ASP A 107 -5.60 -9.72 5.84
N GLY A 108 -5.80 -8.85 4.84
CA GLY A 108 -6.61 -9.12 3.67
C GLY A 108 -5.88 -9.89 2.55
N LEU A 109 -6.45 -9.85 1.34
CA LEU A 109 -5.82 -10.48 0.17
C LEU A 109 -4.47 -9.86 -0.15
N GLY A 110 -4.45 -8.54 -0.15
CA GLY A 110 -3.30 -7.75 -0.54
C GLY A 110 -3.68 -6.64 -1.50
N LEU A 111 -2.67 -5.98 -2.05
CA LEU A 111 -2.89 -4.89 -2.98
C LEU A 111 -3.48 -5.38 -4.30
N SER A 112 -4.54 -4.70 -4.75
CA SER A 112 -5.09 -4.93 -6.09
C SER A 112 -4.01 -4.69 -7.15
N PRO A 113 -3.91 -5.56 -8.16
CA PRO A 113 -3.00 -5.38 -9.28
C PRO A 113 -3.44 -4.27 -10.24
N ASP A 114 -4.61 -3.65 -10.08
CA ASP A 114 -5.04 -2.54 -10.95
C ASP A 114 -4.49 -1.18 -10.49
N LEU A 115 -4.04 -1.09 -9.23
CA LEU A 115 -3.40 0.11 -8.73
C LEU A 115 -2.12 0.40 -9.52
N VAL A 116 -1.99 1.65 -9.99
CA VAL A 116 -0.72 2.14 -10.53
C VAL A 116 0.21 2.45 -9.35
N THR A 117 1.04 1.48 -9.00
CA THR A 117 2.09 1.54 -7.98
C THR A 117 3.33 2.30 -8.49
N LEU A 118 4.22 2.71 -7.57
CA LEU A 118 5.48 3.38 -7.86
C LEU A 118 6.34 2.60 -8.88
N PRO A 119 6.62 1.30 -8.67
CA PRO A 119 7.27 0.47 -9.69
C PRO A 119 6.55 0.47 -11.06
N LYS A 120 5.22 0.38 -11.12
CA LYS A 120 4.48 0.52 -12.41
C LYS A 120 4.68 1.89 -13.06
N ALA A 121 4.72 2.96 -12.26
CA ALA A 121 4.96 4.31 -12.77
C ALA A 121 6.39 4.46 -13.30
N LEU A 122 7.40 3.94 -12.58
CA LEU A 122 8.80 3.95 -13.02
C LEU A 122 9.04 3.07 -14.24
N ALA A 123 8.41 1.89 -14.32
CA ALA A 123 8.47 1.02 -15.50
C ALA A 123 7.97 1.73 -16.77
N ARG A 124 6.91 2.56 -16.65
CA ARG A 124 6.43 3.41 -17.78
C ARG A 124 7.43 4.49 -18.19
N LEU A 125 8.35 4.89 -17.31
CA LEU A 125 9.48 5.77 -17.62
C LEU A 125 10.71 5.00 -18.13
N GLY A 126 10.57 3.71 -18.41
CA GLY A 126 11.63 2.88 -18.96
C GLY A 126 12.60 2.33 -17.92
N TYR A 127 12.25 2.31 -16.63
CA TYR A 127 13.08 1.67 -15.60
C TYR A 127 13.01 0.14 -15.69
N SER A 128 14.09 -0.55 -15.35
CA SER A 128 13.99 -1.93 -14.83
C SER A 128 13.67 -1.87 -13.34
N THR A 129 12.76 -2.72 -12.87
CA THR A 129 12.25 -2.65 -11.50
C THR A 129 12.53 -3.94 -10.73
N HIS A 130 13.18 -3.81 -9.59
CA HIS A 130 13.61 -4.95 -8.77
C HIS A 130 13.16 -4.79 -7.32
N HIS A 131 12.53 -5.81 -6.74
CA HIS A 131 12.18 -5.85 -5.32
C HIS A 131 13.02 -6.89 -4.58
N LEU A 132 13.65 -6.50 -3.48
CA LEU A 132 14.46 -7.39 -2.66
C LEU A 132 13.97 -7.36 -1.20
N GLY A 133 13.69 -8.52 -0.63
CA GLY A 133 13.40 -8.69 0.79
C GLY A 133 11.93 -8.82 1.15
N LYS A 134 11.54 -8.22 2.29
CA LYS A 134 10.20 -8.38 2.89
C LYS A 134 9.19 -7.65 2.03
N TRP A 135 8.14 -8.33 1.57
CA TRP A 135 7.03 -7.70 0.84
C TRP A 135 5.91 -7.20 1.77
N HIS A 136 5.18 -8.13 2.40
CA HIS A 136 4.18 -7.90 3.45
C HIS A 136 3.01 -6.98 3.03
N LEU A 137 2.42 -7.26 1.86
CA LEU A 137 1.31 -6.49 1.28
C LEU A 137 0.13 -7.39 0.90
N GLY A 138 -0.13 -8.40 1.73
CA GLY A 138 -1.24 -9.36 1.63
C GLY A 138 -0.94 -10.66 2.37
N GLU A 139 -1.96 -11.26 2.98
CA GLU A 139 -1.84 -12.51 3.76
C GLU A 139 -2.36 -13.74 3.02
N ALA A 140 -2.97 -13.57 1.85
CA ALA A 140 -3.43 -14.68 1.03
C ALA A 140 -2.31 -15.19 0.10
N LEU A 141 -1.28 -15.75 0.72
CA LEU A 141 -0.03 -16.18 0.09
C LEU A 141 -0.25 -17.24 -1.01
N GLU A 142 -1.39 -17.93 -0.98
CA GLU A 142 -1.86 -18.87 -2.00
C GLU A 142 -2.25 -18.20 -3.33
N TYR A 143 -2.47 -16.89 -3.36
CA TYR A 143 -2.93 -16.17 -4.54
C TYR A 143 -1.79 -15.44 -5.27
N PRO A 144 -1.43 -15.82 -6.52
CA PRO A 144 -0.29 -15.21 -7.21
C PRO A 144 -0.37 -13.70 -7.40
N GLN A 145 -1.58 -13.14 -7.47
CA GLN A 145 -1.82 -11.72 -7.77
C GLN A 145 -1.31 -10.75 -6.69
N ILE A 146 -1.03 -11.27 -5.49
CA ILE A 146 -0.54 -10.45 -4.37
C ILE A 146 0.98 -10.24 -4.45
N ARG A 147 1.67 -10.97 -5.35
CA ARG A 147 3.13 -10.98 -5.49
C ARG A 147 3.65 -9.67 -6.12
N PRO A 148 4.93 -9.31 -5.86
CA PRO A 148 5.53 -8.07 -6.37
C PRO A 148 5.46 -7.88 -7.89
N ASN A 149 5.53 -8.94 -8.70
CA ASN A 149 5.43 -8.86 -10.17
C ASN A 149 4.08 -8.29 -10.64
N HIS A 150 2.99 -8.56 -9.92
CA HIS A 150 1.69 -7.96 -10.20
C HIS A 150 1.59 -6.48 -9.75
N GLN A 151 2.60 -6.00 -9.03
CA GLN A 151 2.77 -4.61 -8.66
C GLN A 151 3.86 -3.91 -9.46
N GLY A 152 4.31 -4.46 -10.59
CA GLY A 152 5.19 -3.78 -11.56
C GLY A 152 6.68 -3.96 -11.32
N PHE A 153 7.08 -4.94 -10.53
CA PHE A 153 8.48 -5.38 -10.43
C PHE A 153 8.79 -6.42 -11.52
N ASP A 154 9.82 -6.18 -12.33
CA ASP A 154 10.29 -7.11 -13.36
C ASP A 154 10.92 -8.38 -12.75
N ASP A 155 11.64 -8.21 -11.62
CA ASP A 155 12.24 -9.30 -10.84
C ASP A 155 12.03 -9.03 -9.35
N TRP A 156 11.75 -10.08 -8.57
CA TRP A 156 11.80 -9.97 -7.12
C TRP A 156 12.44 -11.19 -6.46
N TYR A 157 13.13 -10.96 -5.35
CA TYR A 157 13.78 -11.98 -4.56
C TYR A 157 13.66 -11.68 -3.07
N GLY A 158 13.03 -12.58 -2.30
CA GLY A 158 12.76 -12.31 -0.90
C GLY A 158 11.66 -13.19 -0.33
N MET A 159 10.74 -12.58 0.42
CA MET A 159 9.64 -13.26 1.09
C MET A 159 8.36 -12.43 1.04
N LEU A 160 7.24 -13.10 0.73
CA LEU A 160 5.92 -12.45 0.70
C LEU A 160 5.48 -12.00 2.09
N ASN A 161 5.82 -12.78 3.12
CA ASN A 161 5.64 -12.45 4.52
C ASN A 161 6.83 -13.00 5.32
N HIS A 162 7.33 -12.24 6.29
CA HIS A 162 8.38 -12.69 7.20
C HIS A 162 8.02 -13.96 8.01
N PHE A 163 6.73 -14.26 8.23
CA PHE A 163 6.31 -15.48 8.92
C PHE A 163 6.56 -16.78 8.13
N VAL A 164 6.86 -16.70 6.83
CA VAL A 164 7.14 -17.90 6.00
C VAL A 164 8.63 -18.16 5.79
N LEU A 165 9.51 -17.43 6.47
CA LEU A 165 10.97 -17.57 6.34
C LEU A 165 11.52 -18.93 6.79
N GLN A 166 10.73 -19.73 7.52
CA GLN A 166 11.08 -21.11 7.87
C GLN A 166 10.62 -22.14 6.83
N GLY A 167 10.04 -21.70 5.72
CA GLY A 167 9.65 -22.57 4.62
C GLY A 167 8.35 -23.33 4.83
N PRO A 168 8.00 -24.25 3.92
CA PRO A 168 6.76 -24.98 3.96
C PRO A 168 6.68 -25.99 5.12
N ASP A 169 5.48 -26.53 5.37
CA ASP A 169 5.27 -27.72 6.19
C ASP A 169 5.58 -29.02 5.43
N ALA A 170 5.40 -30.17 6.08
CA ALA A 170 5.63 -31.48 5.49
C ALA A 170 4.72 -31.79 4.27
N GLN A 171 3.66 -31.01 4.07
CA GLN A 171 2.74 -31.10 2.95
C GLN A 171 3.05 -30.08 1.85
N GLY A 172 4.13 -29.31 1.96
CA GLY A 172 4.53 -28.30 1.00
C GLY A 172 3.76 -26.97 1.12
N ARG A 173 2.97 -26.77 2.18
CA ARG A 173 2.18 -25.54 2.37
C ARG A 173 3.00 -24.49 3.09
N LEU A 174 2.92 -23.24 2.64
CA LEU A 174 3.45 -22.10 3.39
C LEU A 174 2.66 -21.97 4.69
N VAL A 175 3.36 -21.96 5.82
CA VAL A 175 2.76 -21.83 7.14
C VAL A 175 3.46 -20.73 7.93
N ALA A 176 2.68 -19.92 8.62
CA ALA A 176 3.20 -18.86 9.46
C ALA A 176 3.92 -19.46 10.69
N ARG A 177 5.17 -19.07 10.89
CA ARG A 177 6.03 -19.42 12.03
C ARG A 177 6.80 -18.20 12.48
N ARG A 178 7.49 -18.30 13.63
CA ARG A 178 8.42 -17.26 14.07
C ARG A 178 9.46 -17.01 12.95
N PRO A 179 9.71 -15.76 12.55
CA PRO A 179 10.69 -15.46 11.50
C PRO A 179 12.10 -15.97 11.86
N THR A 180 13.00 -16.04 10.86
CA THR A 180 14.42 -16.35 11.05
C THR A 180 15.28 -15.50 10.13
N TYR A 181 16.44 -15.06 10.60
CA TYR A 181 17.49 -14.48 9.76
C TYR A 181 18.45 -15.55 9.24
N ILE A 182 18.52 -16.70 9.90
CA ILE A 182 19.53 -17.73 9.61
C ILE A 182 18.92 -18.81 8.72
N ASN A 183 19.59 -19.07 7.60
CA ASN A 183 19.22 -20.04 6.58
C ASN A 183 17.75 -19.91 6.14
N PRO A 184 17.32 -18.72 5.69
CA PRO A 184 15.92 -18.44 5.37
C PRO A 184 15.46 -19.20 4.13
N TRP A 185 14.15 -19.39 4.03
CA TRP A 185 13.49 -19.75 2.78
C TRP A 185 13.14 -18.48 2.00
N LEU A 186 13.67 -18.39 0.78
CA LEU A 186 13.49 -17.25 -0.11
C LEU A 186 12.87 -17.70 -1.43
N GLN A 187 12.08 -16.80 -2.01
CA GLN A 187 11.39 -17.01 -3.28
C GLN A 187 11.90 -16.00 -4.30
N ARG A 188 12.01 -16.45 -5.55
CA ARG A 188 12.23 -15.59 -6.70
C ARG A 188 11.05 -15.69 -7.66
N ASN A 189 10.40 -14.58 -7.97
CA ASN A 189 9.28 -14.56 -8.91
C ASN A 189 8.22 -15.65 -8.62
N ASP A 190 7.86 -16.44 -9.62
CA ASP A 190 6.89 -17.52 -9.50
C ASP A 190 7.51 -18.89 -9.15
N GLU A 191 8.82 -18.92 -8.85
CA GLU A 191 9.49 -20.14 -8.40
C GLU A 191 9.02 -20.56 -7.01
N ALA A 192 9.12 -21.86 -6.70
CA ALA A 192 8.91 -22.34 -5.34
C ALA A 192 10.00 -21.77 -4.41
N PRO A 193 9.65 -21.40 -3.15
CA PRO A 193 10.65 -20.94 -2.19
C PRO A 193 11.67 -22.04 -1.92
N ARG A 194 12.93 -21.64 -1.70
CA ARG A 194 14.05 -22.53 -1.40
C ARG A 194 14.80 -22.06 -0.18
N GLN A 195 15.29 -22.99 0.62
CA GLN A 195 16.20 -22.66 1.70
C GLN A 195 17.55 -22.24 1.14
N VAL A 196 18.06 -21.10 1.60
CA VAL A 196 19.36 -20.56 1.20
C VAL A 196 20.24 -20.44 2.44
N GLN A 197 21.49 -20.90 2.36
CA GLN A 197 22.41 -20.81 3.49
C GLN A 197 22.93 -19.38 3.65
N GLY A 198 22.95 -18.87 4.88
CA GLY A 198 23.46 -17.53 5.19
C GLY A 198 22.53 -16.71 6.07
N HIS A 199 22.92 -15.44 6.28
CA HIS A 199 22.10 -14.45 6.97
C HIS A 199 21.23 -13.72 5.96
N LEU A 200 19.94 -13.60 6.25
CA LEU A 200 18.90 -13.06 5.38
C LEU A 200 19.29 -11.74 4.72
N ASP A 201 19.61 -10.72 5.52
CA ASP A 201 19.90 -9.39 4.98
C ASP A 201 21.22 -9.36 4.19
N ASP A 202 22.16 -10.26 4.50
CA ASP A 202 23.41 -10.36 3.75
C ASP A 202 23.14 -10.92 2.35
N LEU A 203 22.28 -11.94 2.25
CA LEU A 203 21.83 -12.56 0.99
C LEU A 203 21.02 -11.59 0.12
N LEU A 204 20.15 -10.77 0.74
CA LEU A 204 19.40 -9.74 0.02
C LEU A 204 20.35 -8.64 -0.49
N THR A 205 21.34 -8.28 0.32
CA THR A 205 22.38 -7.29 -0.03
C THR A 205 23.29 -7.80 -1.14
N ASP A 206 23.70 -9.08 -1.11
CA ASP A 206 24.43 -9.73 -2.20
C ASP A 206 23.70 -9.54 -3.54
N ARG A 207 22.40 -9.85 -3.55
CA ARG A 207 21.57 -9.70 -4.74
C ARG A 207 21.46 -8.25 -5.21
N ALA A 208 21.35 -7.29 -4.29
CA ALA A 208 21.36 -5.87 -4.63
C ALA A 208 22.68 -5.45 -5.29
N VAL A 209 23.82 -5.88 -4.73
CA VAL A 209 25.16 -5.62 -5.28
C VAL A 209 25.31 -6.21 -6.68
N GLU A 210 24.83 -7.43 -6.91
CA GLU A 210 24.81 -8.05 -8.25
C GLU A 210 24.02 -7.21 -9.26
N LEU A 211 22.80 -6.80 -8.91
CA LEU A 211 21.95 -5.98 -9.77
C LEU A 211 22.57 -4.62 -10.07
N ILE A 212 23.17 -3.97 -9.07
CA ILE A 212 23.91 -2.73 -9.25
C ILE A 212 25.05 -2.94 -10.26
N ARG A 213 25.90 -3.95 -10.06
CA ARG A 213 27.02 -4.24 -10.97
C ARG A 213 26.56 -4.56 -12.40
N ALA A 214 25.48 -5.31 -12.56
CA ALA A 214 24.87 -5.57 -13.86
C ALA A 214 24.37 -4.28 -14.54
N GLY A 215 23.70 -3.40 -13.78
CA GLY A 215 23.19 -2.12 -14.26
C GLY A 215 24.27 -1.13 -14.75
N ALA A 216 25.56 -1.35 -14.44
CA ALA A 216 26.63 -0.56 -15.04
C ALA A 216 26.84 -0.88 -16.54
N THR A 217 26.45 -2.07 -16.97
CA THR A 217 26.56 -2.52 -18.36
C THR A 217 25.29 -2.24 -19.17
N GLU A 218 24.15 -2.14 -18.48
CA GLU A 218 22.85 -1.87 -19.08
C GLU A 218 22.64 -0.35 -19.15
N GLN A 219 22.53 0.24 -20.35
CA GLN A 219 22.25 1.68 -20.52
C GLN A 219 20.78 2.05 -20.21
N LYS A 220 20.20 1.42 -19.19
CA LYS A 220 18.81 1.55 -18.76
C LYS A 220 18.79 1.94 -17.28
N PRO A 221 17.99 2.95 -16.85
CA PRO A 221 17.88 3.26 -15.43
C PRO A 221 17.20 2.11 -14.71
N TRP A 222 17.61 1.86 -13.47
CA TRP A 222 17.04 0.81 -12.63
C TRP A 222 16.43 1.38 -11.35
N PHE A 223 15.42 0.69 -10.83
CA PHE A 223 14.83 0.92 -9.52
C PHE A 223 15.01 -0.34 -8.68
N ILE A 224 15.89 -0.27 -7.68
CA ILE A 224 16.09 -1.34 -6.70
C ILE A 224 15.41 -0.93 -5.41
N ASN A 225 14.40 -1.70 -5.04
CA ASN A 225 13.63 -1.55 -3.82
C ASN A 225 14.05 -2.61 -2.82
N LEU A 226 15.04 -2.28 -1.99
CA LEU A 226 15.68 -3.14 -0.99
C LEU A 226 15.01 -2.95 0.37
N TRP A 227 14.09 -3.86 0.73
CA TRP A 227 13.36 -3.86 1.99
C TRP A 227 13.93 -4.94 2.91
N LEU A 228 14.87 -4.54 3.75
CA LEU A 228 15.57 -5.40 4.70
C LEU A 228 14.66 -5.78 5.88
N LEU A 229 14.98 -6.89 6.55
CA LEU A 229 14.27 -7.30 7.76
C LEU A 229 14.87 -6.66 9.01
N ALA A 230 16.16 -6.34 9.05
CA ALA A 230 16.76 -5.72 10.22
C ALA A 230 16.17 -4.33 10.50
N PRO A 231 15.97 -3.96 11.79
CA PRO A 231 16.23 -4.75 13.00
C PRO A 231 15.00 -5.53 13.57
N HIS A 232 13.99 -5.87 12.74
CA HIS A 232 12.79 -6.59 13.17
C HIS A 232 13.10 -7.91 13.91
N THR A 233 12.27 -8.27 14.88
CA THR A 233 12.44 -9.52 15.64
C THR A 233 12.29 -10.78 14.78
N PRO A 234 12.96 -11.90 15.10
CA PRO A 234 13.87 -12.11 16.23
C PRO A 234 15.24 -11.43 16.05
N ILE A 235 15.90 -11.07 17.15
CA ILE A 235 17.23 -10.45 17.09
C ILE A 235 18.29 -11.54 16.87
N GLN A 236 18.76 -11.68 15.63
CA GLN A 236 19.67 -12.76 15.20
C GLN A 236 20.80 -12.22 14.31
N PRO A 237 21.73 -11.40 14.86
CA PRO A 237 22.92 -11.00 14.11
C PRO A 237 23.75 -12.22 13.69
N SER A 238 24.48 -12.11 12.58
CA SER A 238 25.46 -13.13 12.21
C SER A 238 26.61 -13.17 13.22
N GLU A 239 27.26 -14.33 13.32
CA GLU A 239 28.26 -14.60 14.35
C GLU A 239 29.46 -13.63 14.30
N SER A 240 29.81 -13.12 13.12
CA SER A 240 30.91 -12.17 12.92
C SER A 240 30.62 -10.80 13.55
N PHE A 241 29.35 -10.38 13.61
CA PHE A 241 28.90 -9.16 14.28
C PHE A 241 28.62 -9.43 15.76
N ARG A 242 27.93 -10.54 16.07
CA ARG A 242 27.55 -10.93 17.43
C ARG A 242 28.73 -10.90 18.39
N LYS A 243 29.87 -11.48 18.00
CA LYS A 243 31.10 -11.56 18.83
C LYS A 243 31.73 -10.20 19.17
N ARG A 244 31.35 -9.10 18.49
CA ARG A 244 31.89 -7.76 18.73
C ARG A 244 31.16 -7.00 19.84
N TRP A 245 30.04 -7.54 20.31
CA TRP A 245 29.20 -6.96 21.35
C TRP A 245 29.05 -7.91 22.54
N PRO A 246 28.69 -7.40 23.73
CA PRO A 246 28.34 -8.24 24.86
C PRO A 246 27.20 -9.20 24.52
N ASP A 247 27.25 -10.43 25.03
CA ASP A 247 26.19 -11.43 24.82
C ASP A 247 24.99 -11.14 25.73
N THR A 248 24.29 -10.05 25.43
CA THR A 248 23.09 -9.57 26.10
C THR A 248 22.01 -9.25 25.06
N PRO A 249 20.72 -9.15 25.43
CA PRO A 249 19.67 -8.75 24.49
C PRO A 249 19.97 -7.41 23.78
N GLU A 250 20.47 -6.40 24.52
CA GLU A 250 20.90 -5.12 23.94
C GLU A 250 22.14 -5.27 23.05
N GLY A 251 23.16 -6.03 23.46
CA GLY A 251 24.36 -6.24 22.66
C GLY A 251 24.09 -6.98 21.34
N ASN A 252 23.21 -7.99 21.37
CA ASN A 252 22.76 -8.68 20.16
C ASN A 252 21.95 -7.75 19.23
N TYR A 253 21.17 -6.83 19.80
CA TYR A 253 20.44 -5.81 19.02
C TYR A 253 21.40 -4.82 18.36
N LEU A 254 22.39 -4.32 19.11
CA LEU A 254 23.43 -3.43 18.58
C LEU A 254 24.30 -4.11 17.53
N ALA A 255 24.59 -5.40 17.68
CA ALA A 255 25.26 -6.20 16.66
C ALA A 255 24.44 -6.31 15.36
N LEU A 256 23.11 -6.46 15.46
CA LEU A 256 22.23 -6.50 14.30
C LEU A 256 22.15 -5.13 13.60
N LEU A 257 22.14 -4.03 14.36
CA LEU A 257 22.24 -2.67 13.82
C LEU A 257 23.58 -2.42 13.10
N GLU A 258 24.70 -2.89 13.67
CA GLU A 258 26.00 -2.79 13.01
C GLU A 258 26.03 -3.62 11.72
N GLN A 259 25.33 -4.75 11.67
CA GLN A 259 25.19 -5.55 10.45
C GLN A 259 24.31 -4.87 9.40
N LEU A 260 23.22 -4.21 9.81
CA LEU A 260 22.42 -3.36 8.93
C LEU A 260 23.28 -2.25 8.32
N ASP A 261 24.06 -1.53 9.13
CA ASP A 261 24.97 -0.47 8.66
C ASP A 261 25.99 -1.01 7.64
N HIS A 262 26.58 -2.17 7.93
CA HIS A 262 27.52 -2.83 7.03
C HIS A 262 26.85 -3.17 5.68
N ASN A 263 25.65 -3.72 5.69
CA ASN A 263 24.92 -4.05 4.46
C ASN A 263 24.53 -2.82 3.65
N VAL A 264 24.17 -1.71 4.30
CA VAL A 264 24.02 -0.40 3.63
C VAL A 264 25.34 0.02 2.99
N GLY A 265 26.46 -0.13 3.70
CA GLY A 265 27.79 0.17 3.17
C GLY A 265 28.10 -0.60 1.90
N ARG A 266 27.82 -1.90 1.88
CA ARG A 266 28.07 -2.78 0.72
C ARG A 266 27.34 -2.33 -0.55
N VAL A 267 26.08 -1.90 -0.46
CA VAL A 267 25.36 -1.40 -1.65
C VAL A 267 25.85 -0.02 -2.09
N LEU A 268 26.22 0.86 -1.15
CA LEU A 268 26.82 2.15 -1.48
C LEU A 268 28.22 1.99 -2.11
N ASP A 269 29.01 1.04 -1.62
CA ASP A 269 30.29 0.64 -2.21
C ASP A 269 30.10 0.14 -3.63
N ALA A 270 29.13 -0.75 -3.87
CA ALA A 270 28.82 -1.23 -5.21
C ALA A 270 28.47 -0.08 -6.17
N LEU A 271 27.75 0.96 -5.71
CA LEU A 271 27.49 2.16 -6.51
C LEU A 271 28.77 2.94 -6.85
N ARG A 272 29.68 3.09 -5.88
CA ARG A 272 30.97 3.77 -6.09
C ARG A 272 31.87 2.98 -7.05
N GLU A 273 32.07 1.69 -6.77
CA GLU A 273 32.91 0.78 -7.56
C GLU A 273 32.43 0.66 -9.00
N SER A 274 31.11 0.68 -9.23
CA SER A 274 30.52 0.58 -10.56
C SER A 274 30.40 1.93 -11.29
N GLY A 275 30.82 3.04 -10.69
CA GLY A 275 30.73 4.38 -11.27
C GLY A 275 29.30 4.92 -11.39
N GLN A 276 28.37 4.42 -10.57
CA GLN A 276 26.95 4.75 -10.62
C GLN A 276 26.49 5.73 -9.52
N ALA A 277 27.34 6.01 -8.52
CA ALA A 277 27.00 6.86 -7.39
C ALA A 277 26.46 8.25 -7.81
N GLU A 278 27.14 8.93 -8.72
CA GLU A 278 26.77 10.28 -9.19
C GLU A 278 25.52 10.34 -10.09
N ARG A 279 24.92 9.17 -10.38
CA ARG A 279 23.66 9.06 -11.14
C ARG A 279 22.61 8.24 -10.42
N THR A 280 22.76 8.00 -9.11
CA THR A 280 21.82 7.21 -8.32
C THR A 280 21.22 8.02 -7.19
N ILE A 281 19.90 8.16 -7.19
CA ILE A 281 19.14 8.64 -6.03
C ILE A 281 19.15 7.52 -5.00
N VAL A 282 19.58 7.83 -3.78
CA VAL A 282 19.54 6.88 -2.65
C VAL A 282 18.53 7.39 -1.62
N VAL A 283 17.55 6.56 -1.29
CA VAL A 283 16.58 6.82 -0.23
C VAL A 283 16.81 5.81 0.88
N PHE A 284 16.93 6.27 2.12
CA PHE A 284 16.97 5.42 3.30
C PHE A 284 15.84 5.83 4.26
N SER A 285 15.05 4.85 4.70
CA SER A 285 13.95 5.08 5.63
C SER A 285 13.61 3.84 6.48
N SER A 286 12.70 4.00 7.44
CA SER A 286 12.08 2.92 8.21
C SER A 286 10.58 2.88 7.92
N ASP A 287 9.96 1.69 7.96
CA ASP A 287 8.53 1.53 7.70
C ASP A 287 7.64 1.94 8.87
N ASN A 288 8.14 1.86 10.11
CA ASN A 288 7.47 2.34 11.32
C ASN A 288 8.50 2.58 12.42
N GLY A 289 8.05 3.17 13.53
CA GLY A 289 8.87 3.28 14.74
C GLY A 289 9.17 1.93 15.39
N SER A 290 10.20 1.87 16.22
CA SER A 290 10.70 0.61 16.79
C SER A 290 9.74 0.03 17.84
N PRO A 291 9.50 -1.30 17.88
CA PRO A 291 8.92 -2.01 19.02
C PRO A 291 9.98 -2.43 20.05
N ASN A 292 11.27 -2.14 19.80
CA ASN A 292 12.34 -2.70 20.59
C ASN A 292 12.27 -2.27 22.06
N HIS A 293 12.45 -3.25 22.95
CA HIS A 293 12.47 -3.03 24.41
C HIS A 293 13.87 -3.22 24.99
N ASN A 294 14.87 -3.59 24.18
CA ASN A 294 16.24 -3.81 24.65
C ASN A 294 17.02 -2.50 24.84
N ARG A 295 16.57 -1.41 24.21
CA ARG A 295 17.02 -0.02 24.43
C ARG A 295 15.89 0.94 24.06
N ASP A 296 16.04 2.22 24.41
CA ASP A 296 15.10 3.24 23.99
C ASP A 296 15.34 3.63 22.52
N SER A 297 14.90 2.79 21.60
CA SER A 297 15.11 2.95 20.14
C SER A 297 14.39 4.15 19.53
N ASN A 298 13.38 4.70 20.20
CA ASN A 298 12.62 5.85 19.69
C ASN A 298 12.98 7.17 20.37
N TYR A 299 13.84 7.17 21.39
CA TYR A 299 14.28 8.38 22.08
C TYR A 299 14.63 9.53 21.11
N PRO A 300 14.16 10.77 21.36
CA PRO A 300 13.36 11.23 22.49
C PRO A 300 11.83 11.12 22.27
N LEU A 301 11.40 10.42 21.22
CA LEU A 301 10.01 10.31 20.84
C LEU A 301 9.25 9.33 21.73
N SER A 302 8.02 9.69 22.11
CA SER A 302 7.16 8.82 22.92
C SER A 302 6.44 7.78 22.08
N GLY A 303 6.34 6.56 22.59
CA GLY A 303 5.62 5.45 21.96
C GLY A 303 6.50 4.54 21.11
N THR A 304 5.88 3.50 20.58
CA THR A 304 6.53 2.43 19.82
C THR A 304 5.66 2.02 18.63
N LYS A 305 6.13 1.05 17.83
CA LYS A 305 5.30 0.34 16.84
C LYS A 305 3.88 0.05 17.35
N ALA A 306 2.91 0.09 16.46
CA ALA A 306 1.47 -0.08 16.71
C ALA A 306 0.85 0.97 17.66
N THR A 307 1.56 2.07 17.91
CA THR A 307 0.98 3.27 18.53
C THR A 307 1.02 4.43 17.53
N TYR A 308 0.02 5.31 17.56
CA TYR A 308 0.04 6.55 16.77
C TYR A 308 0.68 7.72 17.53
N LEU A 309 1.54 7.44 18.51
CA LEU A 309 2.40 8.44 19.13
C LEU A 309 3.62 8.68 18.23
N GLU A 310 4.34 9.80 18.43
CA GLU A 310 5.50 10.18 17.60
C GLU A 310 6.49 9.03 17.40
N GLY A 311 6.85 8.29 18.44
CA GLY A 311 7.81 7.18 18.37
C GLY A 311 7.29 5.94 17.63
N GLY A 312 6.00 5.87 17.28
CA GLY A 312 5.43 4.81 16.45
C GLY A 312 5.29 5.17 14.98
N VAL A 313 5.09 6.45 14.65
CA VAL A 313 4.84 6.91 13.26
C VAL A 313 5.93 7.79 12.67
N ARG A 314 6.73 8.48 13.48
CA ARG A 314 7.80 9.36 12.99
C ARG A 314 9.08 8.54 12.81
N THR A 315 9.53 8.44 11.57
CA THR A 315 10.65 7.57 11.18
C THR A 315 11.76 8.38 10.51
N PRO A 316 12.98 7.83 10.45
CA PRO A 316 14.03 8.43 9.65
C PRO A 316 13.65 8.43 8.16
N LEU A 317 13.95 9.54 7.49
CA LEU A 317 13.99 9.62 6.03
C LEU A 317 15.16 10.52 5.63
N MET A 318 16.02 9.98 4.79
CA MET A 318 17.11 10.71 4.16
C MET A 318 17.16 10.39 2.67
N ILE A 319 17.38 11.41 1.84
CA ILE A 319 17.47 11.31 0.39
C ILE A 319 18.76 11.95 -0.09
N PHE A 320 19.64 11.15 -0.70
CA PHE A 320 20.74 11.65 -1.52
C PHE A 320 20.26 11.79 -2.96
N TRP A 321 20.30 13.00 -3.50
CA TRP A 321 19.93 13.32 -4.87
C TRP A 321 21.14 13.92 -5.62
N PRO A 322 21.79 13.16 -6.52
CA PRO A 322 22.95 13.66 -7.26
C PRO A 322 22.67 14.96 -8.02
N GLY A 323 23.68 15.83 -8.09
CA GLY A 323 23.59 17.12 -8.77
C GLY A 323 22.76 18.19 -8.03
N HIS A 324 22.31 17.93 -6.80
CA HIS A 324 21.50 18.84 -6.00
C HIS A 324 22.14 19.13 -4.65
N HIS A 325 21.69 20.20 -3.99
CA HIS A 325 22.11 20.52 -2.62
C HIS A 325 21.47 19.56 -1.62
N ASN A 326 22.27 18.63 -1.10
CA ASN A 326 21.79 17.58 -0.22
C ASN A 326 21.98 17.88 1.27
N ASP A 327 23.13 18.41 1.70
CA ASP A 327 23.46 18.57 3.12
C ASP A 327 22.62 19.64 3.83
N ARG A 328 21.36 19.31 4.10
CA ARG A 328 20.38 20.18 4.75
C ARG A 328 19.24 19.40 5.37
N ASP A 329 18.55 20.09 6.28
CA ASP A 329 17.39 19.58 6.98
C ASP A 329 16.09 20.13 6.38
N ILE A 330 15.07 19.29 6.35
CA ILE A 330 13.68 19.64 6.07
C ILE A 330 12.89 19.46 7.35
N ASP A 331 12.49 20.59 7.94
CA ASP A 331 11.66 20.63 9.15
C ASP A 331 10.15 20.60 8.85
N SER A 332 9.75 20.67 7.57
CA SER A 332 8.34 20.55 7.20
C SER A 332 7.84 19.13 7.36
N VAL A 333 6.58 18.98 7.79
CA VAL A 333 5.91 17.67 7.86
C VAL A 333 5.90 17.03 6.47
N THR A 334 6.38 15.79 6.41
CA THR A 334 6.32 14.91 5.22
C THR A 334 5.70 13.58 5.61
N HIS A 335 5.12 12.88 4.65
CA HIS A 335 4.53 11.57 4.88
C HIS A 335 5.06 10.56 3.86
N ILE A 336 5.07 9.27 4.20
CA ILE A 336 5.55 8.18 3.34
C ILE A 336 4.85 8.14 1.98
N THR A 337 3.60 8.61 1.91
CA THR A 337 2.87 8.77 0.65
C THR A 337 3.50 9.78 -0.30
N ASP A 338 4.22 10.80 0.20
CA ASP A 338 4.93 11.79 -0.61
C ASP A 338 6.07 11.16 -1.42
N ILE A 339 6.60 10.01 -1.00
CA ILE A 339 7.77 9.40 -1.64
C ILE A 339 7.45 8.92 -3.07
N TYR A 340 6.28 8.31 -3.31
CA TYR A 340 5.88 7.92 -4.66
C TYR A 340 5.95 9.10 -5.63
N PRO A 341 5.14 10.18 -5.47
CA PRO A 341 5.11 11.24 -6.47
C PRO A 341 6.45 11.96 -6.57
N THR A 342 7.18 12.09 -5.46
CA THR A 342 8.51 12.69 -5.43
C THR A 342 9.52 11.90 -6.26
N LEU A 343 9.58 10.56 -6.12
CA LEU A 343 10.51 9.74 -6.90
C LEU A 343 10.13 9.70 -8.39
N VAL A 344 8.84 9.71 -8.72
CA VAL A 344 8.40 9.84 -10.12
C VAL A 344 8.83 11.20 -10.69
N GLY A 345 8.68 12.30 -9.93
CA GLY A 345 9.12 13.63 -10.34
C GLY A 345 10.64 13.73 -10.49
N MET A 346 11.41 13.17 -9.54
CA MET A 346 12.88 13.10 -9.61
C MET A 346 13.38 12.27 -10.79
N ALA A 347 12.62 11.25 -11.21
CA ALA A 347 12.87 10.44 -12.40
C ALA A 347 12.48 11.16 -13.72
N GLY A 348 12.01 12.41 -13.67
CA GLY A 348 11.56 13.17 -14.83
C GLY A 348 10.21 12.70 -15.39
N GLY A 349 9.35 12.11 -14.55
CA GLY A 349 8.00 11.71 -14.91
C GLY A 349 6.92 12.59 -14.28
N HIS A 350 5.66 12.27 -14.58
CA HIS A 350 4.50 12.88 -13.94
C HIS A 350 3.73 11.82 -13.14
N PRO A 351 3.50 12.04 -11.84
CA PRO A 351 2.71 11.10 -11.05
C PRO A 351 1.27 11.00 -11.56
N VAL A 352 0.66 9.82 -11.38
CA VAL A 352 -0.76 9.63 -11.70
C VAL A 352 -1.65 10.51 -10.83
N ALA A 353 -2.85 10.83 -11.32
CA ALA A 353 -3.83 11.57 -10.55
C ALA A 353 -4.37 10.76 -9.34
N GLY A 354 -4.89 11.46 -8.34
CA GLY A 354 -5.57 10.84 -7.19
C GLY A 354 -4.63 10.25 -6.14
N LEU A 355 -3.35 10.63 -6.13
CA LEU A 355 -2.44 10.33 -5.02
C LEU A 355 -2.77 11.21 -3.80
N THR A 356 -2.56 10.68 -2.60
CA THR A 356 -2.63 11.46 -1.35
C THR A 356 -1.31 12.20 -1.09
N GLY A 357 -0.19 11.63 -1.53
CA GLY A 357 1.12 12.24 -1.44
C GLY A 357 1.31 13.44 -2.37
N ARG A 358 2.22 14.33 -1.97
CA ARG A 358 2.62 15.53 -2.70
C ARG A 358 3.94 15.28 -3.40
N ASP A 359 4.07 15.73 -4.64
CA ASP A 359 5.36 15.75 -5.34
C ASP A 359 6.26 16.84 -4.73
N LEU A 360 7.33 16.41 -4.05
CA LEU A 360 8.31 17.30 -3.43
C LEU A 360 9.54 17.53 -4.33
N SER A 361 9.63 16.91 -5.51
CA SER A 361 10.83 16.98 -6.35
C SER A 361 11.19 18.42 -6.74
N ALA A 362 10.21 19.20 -7.21
CA ALA A 362 10.43 20.59 -7.62
C ALA A 362 10.85 21.54 -6.47
N PRO A 363 10.17 21.57 -5.29
CA PRO A 363 10.62 22.39 -4.19
C PRO A 363 11.96 21.94 -3.62
N LEU A 364 12.24 20.63 -3.58
CA LEU A 364 13.56 20.11 -3.19
C LEU A 364 14.64 20.60 -4.17
N ALA A 365 14.46 20.43 -5.48
CA ALA A 365 15.46 20.85 -6.47
C ALA A 365 15.76 22.36 -6.42
N LYS A 366 14.74 23.18 -6.18
CA LYS A 366 14.84 24.65 -6.17
C LYS A 366 15.10 25.24 -4.79
N GLU A 367 15.29 24.41 -3.78
CA GLU A 367 15.51 24.83 -2.40
C GLU A 367 14.39 25.74 -1.86
N ARG A 368 13.15 25.42 -2.23
CA ARG A 368 11.96 26.18 -1.82
C ARG A 368 11.29 25.51 -0.63
N PRO A 369 10.55 26.28 0.18
CA PRO A 369 9.68 25.72 1.20
C PRO A 369 8.77 24.64 0.62
N LEU A 370 8.62 23.53 1.35
CA LEU A 370 7.67 22.49 0.95
C LEU A 370 6.24 23.03 1.06
N PRO A 371 5.32 22.57 0.20
CA PRO A 371 3.90 22.83 0.42
C PRO A 371 3.52 22.34 1.83
N PRO A 372 2.72 23.08 2.62
CA PRO A 372 2.31 22.61 3.93
C PRO A 372 1.33 21.43 3.81
N PHE A 373 1.33 20.51 4.76
CA PHE A 373 0.20 19.60 4.95
C PHE A 373 -0.97 20.38 5.54
N LYS A 374 -2.20 20.08 5.11
CA LYS A 374 -3.39 20.61 5.78
C LYS A 374 -3.64 19.85 7.08
N ASP A 375 -3.76 18.54 6.96
CA ASP A 375 -3.96 17.60 8.06
C ASP A 375 -3.33 16.26 7.62
N LEU A 376 -2.72 15.54 8.56
CA LEU A 376 -2.30 14.15 8.39
C LEU A 376 -3.24 13.27 9.21
N TYR A 377 -3.62 12.12 8.67
CA TYR A 377 -4.51 11.17 9.35
C TYR A 377 -3.98 9.76 9.19
N TRP A 378 -4.15 8.99 10.26
CA TRP A 378 -3.95 7.56 10.29
C TRP A 378 -5.25 6.88 10.68
N GLY A 379 -5.47 5.70 10.13
CA GLY A 379 -6.61 4.88 10.45
C GLY A 379 -6.27 3.42 10.18
N ALA A 380 -6.44 2.59 11.20
CA ALA A 380 -6.38 1.15 11.06
C ALA A 380 -7.64 0.54 11.68
N ASP A 381 -8.32 -0.29 10.91
CA ASP A 381 -9.46 -1.08 11.37
C ASP A 381 -8.93 -2.38 11.98
N LEU A 382 -8.23 -2.27 13.12
CA LEU A 382 -7.65 -3.42 13.81
C LEU A 382 -8.74 -4.19 14.55
N MET A 383 -9.21 -5.29 13.97
CA MET A 383 -10.33 -6.06 14.49
C MET A 383 -10.24 -6.52 15.95
N GLN A 384 -9.05 -6.84 16.46
CA GLN A 384 -8.89 -7.30 17.85
C GLN A 384 -8.92 -6.16 18.86
N PHE A 385 -8.62 -4.93 18.43
CA PHE A 385 -8.48 -3.81 19.34
C PHE A 385 -9.60 -2.81 19.15
N GLY A 386 -10.11 -2.58 17.93
CA GLY A 386 -11.07 -1.53 17.59
C GLY A 386 -10.44 -0.54 16.59
N MET A 387 -11.25 0.36 16.04
CA MET A 387 -10.74 1.37 15.11
C MET A 387 -9.90 2.39 15.88
N ILE A 388 -8.64 2.54 15.47
CA ILE A 388 -7.76 3.55 16.03
C ILE A 388 -7.53 4.60 14.96
N TYR A 389 -7.76 5.86 15.33
CA TYR A 389 -7.46 6.99 14.47
C TYR A 389 -6.49 7.91 15.17
N ALA A 390 -5.62 8.51 14.37
CA ALA A 390 -4.89 9.68 14.79
C ALA A 390 -4.92 10.73 13.69
N GLY A 391 -4.64 11.96 14.06
CA GLY A 391 -4.28 12.95 13.08
C GLY A 391 -3.40 14.04 13.67
N HIS A 392 -2.63 14.65 12.78
CA HIS A 392 -1.77 15.77 13.09
C HIS A 392 -2.25 16.98 12.30
N VAL A 393 -2.67 18.02 13.02
CA VAL A 393 -2.96 19.33 12.43
C VAL A 393 -1.78 20.25 12.73
N PRO A 394 -1.06 20.75 11.72
CA PRO A 394 0.04 21.68 11.94
C PRO A 394 -0.39 22.87 12.81
N GLY A 395 0.36 23.13 13.89
CA GLY A 395 0.07 24.18 14.86
C GLY A 395 -1.03 23.87 15.88
N GLN A 396 -1.72 22.72 15.81
CA GLN A 396 -2.73 22.29 16.80
C GLN A 396 -2.40 20.94 17.46
N GLY A 397 -1.37 20.23 16.98
CA GLY A 397 -0.84 19.03 17.60
C GLY A 397 -1.44 17.71 17.08
N LEU A 398 -1.11 16.63 17.78
CA LEU A 398 -1.50 15.27 17.46
C LEU A 398 -2.70 14.91 18.34
N PHE A 399 -3.76 14.40 17.72
CA PHE A 399 -4.90 13.84 18.43
C PHE A 399 -5.01 12.36 18.12
N TYR A 400 -5.46 11.60 19.11
CA TYR A 400 -5.61 10.16 19.04
C TYR A 400 -7.00 9.79 19.54
N ARG A 401 -7.63 8.83 18.87
CA ARG A 401 -8.85 8.18 19.32
C ARG A 401 -8.53 6.73 19.59
N ASP A 402 -8.71 6.31 20.85
CA ASP A 402 -8.60 4.91 21.19
C ASP A 402 -9.82 4.10 20.77
N ILE A 403 -9.66 2.81 20.97
CA ILE A 403 -10.64 1.77 20.72
C ILE A 403 -11.93 1.90 21.56
N TYR A 404 -11.89 2.68 22.64
CA TYR A 404 -13.02 2.97 23.51
C TYR A 404 -13.69 4.32 23.15
N GLY A 405 -13.22 4.98 22.10
CA GLY A 405 -13.75 6.26 21.62
C GLY A 405 -13.26 7.48 22.40
N LYS A 406 -12.26 7.33 23.28
CA LYS A 406 -11.68 8.45 24.01
C LYS A 406 -10.71 9.21 23.10
N VAL A 407 -10.92 10.52 22.96
CA VAL A 407 -9.98 11.40 22.27
C VAL A 407 -8.96 11.93 23.27
N LEU A 408 -7.67 11.69 23.00
CA LEU A 408 -6.53 12.22 23.74
C LEU A 408 -5.78 13.22 22.85
N ASN A 409 -5.34 14.34 23.43
CA ASN A 409 -4.52 15.33 22.75
C ASN A 409 -3.08 15.24 23.26
N ALA A 410 -2.11 15.14 22.36
CA ALA A 410 -0.69 15.27 22.66
C ALA A 410 -0.10 16.46 21.88
N PRO A 411 0.56 17.42 22.53
CA PRO A 411 1.27 18.47 21.81
C PRO A 411 2.38 17.85 20.94
N VAL A 412 2.47 18.26 19.68
CA VAL A 412 3.61 17.92 18.81
C VAL A 412 4.73 18.90 19.17
N SER A 413 5.76 18.41 19.85
CA SER A 413 6.93 19.20 20.20
C SER A 413 7.81 19.45 18.97
N GLY A 414 8.47 20.61 18.95
CA GLY A 414 9.28 21.14 17.85
C GLY A 414 10.51 20.31 17.42
N PRO A 415 11.45 20.92 16.67
CA PRO A 415 12.58 20.19 16.07
C PRO A 415 13.43 19.50 17.14
N VAL A 416 13.64 18.19 16.96
CA VAL A 416 14.36 17.31 17.90
C VAL A 416 15.83 17.73 17.96
N GLY A 417 16.36 18.13 19.11
CA GLY A 417 17.82 18.23 19.26
C GLY A 417 18.37 18.97 20.48
N GLN A 418 17.70 19.96 21.07
CA GLN A 418 18.14 20.59 22.33
C GLN A 418 16.95 21.17 23.09
N GLY A 419 16.57 20.56 24.21
CA GLY A 419 15.68 21.17 25.20
C GLY A 419 14.64 20.20 25.79
N PRO A 420 14.30 20.33 27.10
CA PRO A 420 13.24 19.55 27.71
C PRO A 420 11.89 19.86 27.06
N LEU A 421 11.12 18.79 26.86
CA LEU A 421 9.77 18.77 26.29
C LEU A 421 8.78 19.58 27.14
N VAL A 422 8.69 20.91 26.97
CA VAL A 422 7.48 21.67 27.33
C VAL A 422 7.38 22.94 26.49
N GLN A 423 6.25 23.16 25.82
CA GLN A 423 5.49 24.40 26.04
C GLN A 423 4.00 24.25 25.72
N SER A 424 3.26 24.02 26.80
CA SER A 424 1.92 24.55 27.08
C SER A 424 1.55 25.79 26.25
N GLY A 425 0.34 25.79 25.66
CA GLY A 425 -0.24 27.00 25.06
C GLY A 425 -1.06 26.83 23.80
N MET A 426 -1.25 25.61 23.27
CA MET A 426 -2.14 25.41 22.12
C MET A 426 -3.62 25.61 22.53
N PRO A 427 -4.47 26.22 21.68
CA PRO A 427 -5.90 26.33 21.96
C PRO A 427 -6.50 24.95 22.25
N ALA A 428 -7.53 24.90 23.08
CA ALA A 428 -8.26 23.67 23.37
C ALA A 428 -8.92 23.11 22.09
N PHE A 429 -8.21 22.26 21.35
CA PHE A 429 -8.78 21.41 20.32
C PHE A 429 -9.69 20.39 21.02
N THR A 430 -11.00 20.52 20.82
CA THR A 430 -11.96 19.69 21.56
C THR A 430 -12.07 18.30 20.93
N ALA A 431 -12.44 17.29 21.73
CA ALA A 431 -12.77 15.96 21.23
C ALA A 431 -13.84 16.01 20.12
N GLY A 432 -14.80 16.94 20.21
CA GLY A 432 -15.82 17.16 19.17
C GLY A 432 -15.24 17.64 17.84
N GLN A 433 -14.26 18.55 17.88
CA GLN A 433 -13.54 19.03 16.68
C GLN A 433 -12.70 17.92 16.05
N ALA A 434 -12.00 17.12 16.86
CA ALA A 434 -11.25 15.94 16.42
C ALA A 434 -12.16 14.95 15.70
N SER A 435 -13.26 14.56 16.34
CA SER A 435 -14.23 13.61 15.78
C SER A 435 -14.89 14.14 14.51
N ALA A 436 -15.18 15.44 14.41
CA ALA A 436 -15.71 16.04 13.19
C ALA A 436 -14.70 15.95 12.03
N ARG A 437 -13.43 16.28 12.29
CA ARG A 437 -12.35 16.19 11.29
C ARG A 437 -12.11 14.76 10.82
N ILE A 438 -12.07 13.79 11.74
CA ILE A 438 -11.96 12.36 11.39
C ILE A 438 -13.14 11.94 10.52
N ARG A 439 -14.38 12.31 10.90
CA ARG A 439 -15.58 12.03 10.09
C ARG A 439 -15.46 12.60 8.68
N ASP A 440 -15.04 13.86 8.55
CA ASP A 440 -14.90 14.50 7.25
C ASP A 440 -13.79 13.88 6.40
N TRP A 441 -12.69 13.47 7.02
CA TRP A 441 -11.63 12.71 6.36
C TRP A 441 -12.15 11.35 5.88
N GLU A 442 -12.81 10.57 6.75
CA GLU A 442 -13.40 9.28 6.39
C GLU A 442 -14.39 9.37 5.23
N ARG A 443 -15.24 10.40 5.20
CA ARG A 443 -16.17 10.67 4.08
C ARG A 443 -15.46 10.77 2.73
N ARG A 444 -14.21 11.28 2.73
CA ARG A 444 -13.40 11.45 1.52
C ARG A 444 -12.62 10.21 1.13
N VAL A 445 -12.14 9.44 2.12
CA VAL A 445 -11.21 8.32 1.85
C VAL A 445 -11.88 6.96 1.84
N ARG A 446 -12.94 6.71 2.61
CA ARG A 446 -13.54 5.37 2.69
C ARG A 446 -14.23 4.87 1.40
N PRO A 447 -14.83 5.73 0.55
CA PRO A 447 -15.32 5.28 -0.75
C PRO A 447 -14.17 4.76 -1.62
N VAL A 448 -14.24 3.49 -1.99
CA VAL A 448 -13.22 2.84 -2.83
C VAL A 448 -13.52 3.19 -4.30
N PRO A 449 -12.52 3.64 -5.08
CA PRO A 449 -12.69 3.83 -6.52
C PRO A 449 -13.13 2.52 -7.21
N LEU A 450 -14.10 2.63 -8.12
CA LEU A 450 -14.69 1.49 -8.84
C LEU A 450 -14.62 1.69 -10.35
N ASP A 451 -14.18 0.67 -11.08
CA ASP A 451 -14.34 0.57 -12.53
C ASP A 451 -15.76 0.10 -12.87
N TRP A 452 -16.70 1.05 -12.78
CA TRP A 452 -18.12 0.84 -13.03
C TRP A 452 -18.48 0.99 -14.51
N HIS A 453 -19.05 -0.06 -15.08
CA HIS A 453 -19.65 -0.09 -16.41
C HIS A 453 -21.17 -0.05 -16.26
N PRO A 454 -21.84 1.05 -16.65
CA PRO A 454 -23.28 1.19 -16.46
C PRO A 454 -24.08 0.17 -17.31
N PRO A 455 -25.30 -0.19 -16.87
CA PRO A 455 -26.16 -1.08 -17.62
C PRO A 455 -26.51 -0.49 -19.00
N THR A 456 -26.62 -1.38 -19.99
CA THR A 456 -27.06 -1.05 -21.35
C THR A 456 -28.38 -1.75 -21.66
N ALA A 457 -29.02 -1.43 -22.78
CA ALA A 457 -30.20 -2.17 -23.23
C ALA A 457 -29.90 -3.68 -23.43
N ALA A 458 -28.65 -4.01 -23.78
CA ALA A 458 -28.21 -5.35 -24.12
C ALA A 458 -27.66 -6.16 -22.93
N GLY A 459 -27.21 -5.53 -21.84
CA GLY A 459 -26.56 -6.23 -20.73
C GLY A 459 -26.56 -5.47 -19.40
N ALA A 460 -26.33 -6.19 -18.31
CA ALA A 460 -26.24 -5.60 -16.97
C ALA A 460 -25.10 -4.60 -16.85
N GLY A 461 -25.23 -3.73 -15.86
CA GLY A 461 -24.09 -2.98 -15.38
C GLY A 461 -23.18 -3.93 -14.64
N TYR A 462 -21.88 -3.70 -14.70
CA TYR A 462 -20.93 -4.53 -14.00
C TYR A 462 -19.77 -3.70 -13.50
N LEU A 463 -19.18 -4.19 -12.44
CA LEU A 463 -17.96 -3.68 -11.89
C LEU A 463 -16.83 -4.57 -12.40
N SER A 464 -15.83 -3.97 -13.04
CA SER A 464 -14.65 -4.68 -13.51
C SER A 464 -13.43 -4.34 -12.68
N GLY A 465 -12.30 -4.91 -13.06
CA GLY A 465 -11.07 -4.75 -12.32
C GLY A 465 -10.96 -5.76 -11.18
N ARG A 466 -9.72 -6.11 -10.88
CA ARG A 466 -9.28 -6.85 -9.71
C ARG A 466 -9.26 -5.96 -8.46
N ASP A 467 -9.64 -4.69 -8.54
CA ASP A 467 -10.00 -3.90 -7.35
C ASP A 467 -11.13 -4.56 -6.52
N PHE A 468 -11.95 -5.44 -7.12
CA PHE A 468 -12.91 -6.31 -6.42
C PHE A 468 -12.28 -7.51 -5.69
N GLN A 469 -10.96 -7.70 -5.75
CA GLN A 469 -10.27 -8.48 -4.73
C GLN A 469 -10.49 -7.88 -3.32
N ARG A 470 -11.02 -6.66 -3.20
CA ARG A 470 -11.35 -6.01 -1.92
C ARG A 470 -12.79 -6.25 -1.46
N ALA A 471 -13.66 -6.90 -2.26
CA ALA A 471 -15.04 -7.22 -1.90
C ALA A 471 -15.70 -8.20 -2.91
N PRO A 472 -16.46 -9.23 -2.48
CA PRO A 472 -16.72 -9.69 -1.14
C PRO A 472 -15.88 -10.91 -0.83
N VAL A 473 -14.72 -10.69 -0.23
CA VAL A 473 -13.87 -11.84 -0.03
C VAL A 473 -13.10 -11.77 1.28
N PHE A 474 -12.60 -10.60 1.71
CA PHE A 474 -11.81 -10.49 2.94
C PHE A 474 -12.02 -9.17 3.67
N ASP A 475 -12.02 -9.26 4.99
CA ASP A 475 -12.20 -8.16 5.93
C ASP A 475 -13.50 -7.38 5.73
N SER A 476 -13.51 -6.13 6.20
CA SER A 476 -14.70 -5.32 6.37
C SER A 476 -14.99 -4.45 5.14
N TYR A 477 -16.12 -4.66 4.48
CA TYR A 477 -16.58 -3.83 3.37
C TYR A 477 -18.10 -3.71 3.32
N SER A 478 -18.57 -2.66 2.66
CA SER A 478 -20.00 -2.42 2.43
C SER A 478 -20.25 -2.03 0.98
N LEU A 479 -21.14 -2.77 0.32
CA LEU A 479 -21.66 -2.46 -1.01
C LEU A 479 -23.07 -1.87 -0.90
N GLY A 480 -23.24 -0.66 -1.44
CA GLY A 480 -24.49 0.07 -1.45
C GLY A 480 -25.08 0.20 -2.86
N LEU A 481 -26.40 0.05 -2.97
CA LEU A 481 -27.19 0.20 -4.20
C LEU A 481 -28.40 1.11 -3.96
N GLY A 482 -28.64 2.03 -4.88
CA GLY A 482 -29.92 2.73 -4.99
C GLY A 482 -30.85 1.94 -5.91
N LEU A 483 -32.02 1.53 -5.41
CA LEU A 483 -32.99 0.69 -6.13
C LEU A 483 -34.32 1.44 -6.31
N GLY A 484 -34.88 1.40 -7.51
CA GLY A 484 -36.25 1.80 -7.76
C GLY A 484 -37.26 0.80 -7.19
N LYS A 485 -38.53 0.97 -7.55
CA LYS A 485 -39.57 -0.02 -7.28
C LYS A 485 -39.24 -1.33 -8.01
N ALA A 486 -39.49 -2.46 -7.36
CA ALA A 486 -39.35 -3.77 -7.96
C ALA A 486 -40.74 -4.36 -8.25
N PRO A 487 -41.14 -4.53 -9.52
CA PRO A 487 -42.37 -5.23 -9.87
C PRO A 487 -42.16 -6.74 -9.96
N GLY A 488 -43.20 -7.52 -9.62
CA GLY A 488 -43.28 -8.96 -9.85
C GLY A 488 -42.61 -9.84 -8.79
N ASP A 489 -42.99 -11.12 -8.79
CA ASP A 489 -42.51 -12.15 -7.85
C ASP A 489 -41.39 -13.03 -8.41
N GLU A 490 -41.07 -12.86 -9.70
CA GLU A 490 -40.00 -13.58 -10.37
C GLU A 490 -38.62 -13.22 -9.78
N ARG A 491 -37.67 -14.16 -9.94
CA ARG A 491 -36.28 -13.95 -9.53
C ARG A 491 -35.63 -12.79 -10.27
N GLN A 492 -35.12 -11.84 -9.50
CA GLN A 492 -34.41 -10.65 -9.98
C GLN A 492 -33.06 -10.53 -9.26
N VAL A 493 -31.96 -10.70 -9.99
CA VAL A 493 -30.60 -10.57 -9.46
C VAL A 493 -30.25 -9.10 -9.26
N LEU A 494 -29.83 -8.77 -8.04
CA LEU A 494 -29.37 -7.43 -7.67
C LEU A 494 -27.86 -7.33 -7.82
N VAL A 495 -27.13 -8.35 -7.36
CA VAL A 495 -25.67 -8.45 -7.50
C VAL A 495 -25.27 -9.90 -7.68
N GLU A 496 -24.28 -10.14 -8.54
CA GLU A 496 -23.62 -11.43 -8.68
C GLU A 496 -22.15 -11.25 -9.00
N GLN A 497 -21.30 -11.97 -8.27
CA GLN A 497 -19.97 -12.30 -8.75
C GLN A 497 -19.87 -13.82 -8.83
N ASP A 498 -19.74 -14.32 -10.06
CA ASP A 498 -19.79 -15.76 -10.32
C ASP A 498 -18.68 -16.51 -9.54
N GLY A 499 -19.07 -17.59 -8.89
CA GLY A 499 -18.20 -18.39 -8.02
C GLY A 499 -17.89 -17.77 -6.64
N VAL A 500 -18.40 -16.58 -6.32
CA VAL A 500 -18.16 -15.91 -5.03
C VAL A 500 -19.46 -15.74 -4.26
N TRP A 501 -20.38 -14.90 -4.76
CA TRP A 501 -21.61 -14.55 -4.06
C TRP A 501 -22.71 -14.07 -5.00
N ARG A 502 -23.95 -14.08 -4.50
CA ARG A 502 -25.14 -13.58 -5.19
C ARG A 502 -26.12 -12.97 -4.20
N LEU A 503 -26.74 -11.86 -4.59
CA LEU A 503 -27.86 -11.22 -3.91
C LEU A 503 -29.03 -11.05 -4.90
N TRP A 504 -30.20 -11.58 -4.58
CA TRP A 504 -31.38 -11.51 -5.46
C TRP A 504 -32.67 -11.28 -4.67
N LEU A 505 -33.71 -10.84 -5.38
CA LEU A 505 -35.08 -10.69 -4.89
C LEU A 505 -35.96 -11.75 -5.58
N GLU A 506 -36.78 -12.48 -4.84
CA GLU A 506 -37.73 -13.47 -5.36
C GLU A 506 -38.90 -13.59 -4.37
N GLN A 507 -40.15 -13.56 -4.86
CA GLN A 507 -41.35 -13.64 -4.01
C GLN A 507 -41.36 -12.67 -2.82
N GLY A 508 -40.92 -11.43 -3.06
CA GLY A 508 -40.83 -10.39 -2.01
C GLY A 508 -39.77 -10.66 -0.94
N ARG A 509 -38.89 -11.66 -1.08
CA ARG A 509 -37.78 -11.93 -0.16
C ARG A 509 -36.45 -11.58 -0.80
N LEU A 510 -35.55 -11.00 -0.03
CA LEU A 510 -34.14 -10.90 -0.40
C LEU A 510 -33.45 -12.22 -0.03
N HIS A 511 -32.56 -12.65 -0.90
CA HIS A 511 -31.78 -13.87 -0.74
C HIS A 511 -30.31 -13.54 -0.98
N MET A 512 -29.44 -13.97 -0.08
CA MET A 512 -28.00 -13.85 -0.23
C MET A 512 -27.37 -15.24 -0.18
N ARG A 513 -26.49 -15.54 -1.13
CA ARG A 513 -25.67 -16.75 -1.13
C ARG A 513 -24.20 -16.39 -1.24
N HIS A 514 -23.37 -16.95 -0.38
CA HIS A 514 -21.91 -16.88 -0.44
C HIS A 514 -21.32 -18.26 -0.16
N GLY A 515 -20.68 -18.86 -1.17
CA GLY A 515 -20.26 -20.27 -1.09
C GLY A 515 -21.44 -21.20 -0.78
N GLN A 516 -21.36 -21.94 0.33
CA GLN A 516 -22.41 -22.87 0.80
C GLN A 516 -23.42 -22.21 1.75
N VAL A 517 -23.19 -20.97 2.17
CA VAL A 517 -24.07 -20.25 3.09
C VAL A 517 -25.13 -19.51 2.28
N GLN A 518 -26.40 -19.77 2.57
CA GLN A 518 -27.53 -19.00 2.06
C GLN A 518 -28.33 -18.43 3.23
N VAL A 519 -28.74 -17.17 3.10
CA VAL A 519 -29.53 -16.43 4.09
C VAL A 519 -30.67 -15.73 3.36
N ASP A 520 -31.87 -15.81 3.92
CA ASP A 520 -33.08 -15.25 3.35
C ASP A 520 -33.69 -14.21 4.31
N SER A 521 -34.28 -13.15 3.78
CA SER A 521 -34.99 -12.14 4.59
C SER A 521 -36.42 -12.56 4.83
N GLU A 522 -37.07 -11.93 5.80
CA GLU A 522 -38.54 -11.88 5.82
C GLU A 522 -39.09 -11.17 4.56
N PRO A 523 -40.36 -11.40 4.20
CA PRO A 523 -40.99 -10.71 3.08
C PRO A 523 -40.94 -9.19 3.27
N LEU A 524 -40.65 -8.48 2.20
CA LEU A 524 -40.51 -7.04 2.14
C LEU A 524 -40.97 -6.50 0.79
N ALA A 525 -41.25 -5.20 0.73
CA ALA A 525 -41.64 -4.51 -0.48
C ALA A 525 -40.71 -3.34 -0.77
N LEU A 526 -40.32 -3.19 -2.04
CA LEU A 526 -39.55 -2.04 -2.53
C LEU A 526 -40.52 -0.97 -3.05
N GLU A 527 -41.15 -0.23 -2.13
CA GLU A 527 -42.24 0.69 -2.46
C GLU A 527 -41.78 2.13 -2.76
N ARG A 528 -40.56 2.50 -2.36
CA ARG A 528 -40.06 3.87 -2.55
C ARG A 528 -39.61 4.10 -3.99
N SER A 529 -39.62 5.38 -4.41
CA SER A 529 -38.99 5.79 -5.67
C SER A 529 -37.47 5.58 -5.66
N CYS A 530 -36.86 5.64 -4.48
CA CYS A 530 -35.48 5.25 -4.22
C CYS A 530 -35.40 4.51 -2.88
N ASN A 531 -35.03 3.23 -2.94
CA ASN A 531 -34.73 2.37 -1.82
C ASN A 531 -33.21 2.23 -1.72
N THR A 532 -32.64 2.35 -0.53
CA THR A 532 -31.20 2.08 -0.33
C THR A 532 -31.02 0.66 0.15
N LEU A 533 -30.28 -0.17 -0.58
CA LEU A 533 -29.87 -1.49 -0.15
C LEU A 533 -28.37 -1.46 0.14
N VAL A 534 -27.97 -1.82 1.37
CA VAL A 534 -26.56 -1.85 1.79
C VAL A 534 -26.24 -3.23 2.32
N ALA A 535 -25.35 -3.94 1.63
CA ALA A 535 -24.81 -5.22 2.04
C ALA A 535 -23.45 -5.00 2.70
N SER A 536 -23.38 -5.20 4.01
CA SER A 536 -22.16 -5.02 4.82
C SER A 536 -21.64 -6.38 5.26
N PHE A 537 -20.35 -6.60 5.11
CA PHE A 537 -19.70 -7.87 5.35
C PHE A 537 -18.38 -7.68 6.09
N THR A 538 -18.07 -8.63 6.96
CA THR A 538 -16.74 -8.81 7.54
C THR A 538 -16.43 -10.29 7.41
N ILE A 539 -15.35 -10.65 6.71
CA ILE A 539 -14.92 -12.06 6.55
C ILE A 539 -13.50 -12.21 7.06
N ASN A 540 -13.36 -12.91 8.18
CA ASN A 540 -12.10 -13.09 8.87
C ASN A 540 -11.75 -14.57 8.83
N PRO A 541 -10.67 -14.95 8.14
CA PRO A 541 -10.21 -16.32 8.17
C PRO A 541 -9.82 -16.70 9.60
N PRO A 542 -9.87 -17.99 9.96
CA PRO A 542 -9.15 -18.46 11.12
C PRO A 542 -7.67 -18.12 10.96
N SER A 543 -7.11 -17.40 11.94
CA SER A 543 -5.71 -17.02 11.95
C SER A 543 -4.92 -17.98 12.85
N GLY A 544 -3.72 -18.31 12.40
CA GLY A 544 -2.74 -19.08 13.17
C GLY A 544 -1.74 -18.17 13.88
N PHE A 545 -0.50 -18.63 14.00
CA PHE A 545 0.61 -17.79 14.45
C PHE A 545 0.74 -16.51 13.58
N PRO A 546 1.08 -15.33 14.15
CA PRO A 546 1.37 -15.08 15.57
C PRO A 546 0.13 -14.81 16.44
N PHE A 547 -1.04 -14.56 15.82
CA PHE A 547 -2.27 -14.20 16.53
C PHE A 547 -3.35 -15.26 16.28
N PRO A 548 -3.37 -16.37 17.06
CA PRO A 548 -4.37 -17.40 16.88
C PRO A 548 -5.77 -16.84 17.17
N GLY A 549 -6.71 -17.06 16.26
CA GLY A 549 -8.07 -16.56 16.38
C GLY A 549 -9.06 -17.46 15.66
N PRO A 550 -10.27 -17.70 16.23
CA PRO A 550 -11.31 -18.38 15.50
C PRO A 550 -11.69 -17.53 14.27
N GLY A 551 -11.93 -18.20 13.14
CA GLY A 551 -12.52 -17.53 12.00
C GLY A 551 -13.89 -16.96 12.38
N ALA A 552 -14.19 -15.78 11.86
CA ALA A 552 -15.47 -15.14 12.09
C ALA A 552 -15.97 -14.53 10.79
N SER A 553 -17.28 -14.53 10.58
CA SER A 553 -17.85 -13.76 9.50
C SER A 553 -19.15 -13.13 9.95
N ARG A 554 -19.40 -11.92 9.49
CA ARG A 554 -20.65 -11.21 9.72
C ARG A 554 -21.16 -10.69 8.40
N PHE A 555 -22.45 -10.86 8.19
CA PHE A 555 -23.18 -10.26 7.10
C PHE A 555 -24.40 -9.55 7.66
N THR A 556 -24.62 -8.31 7.23
CA THR A 556 -25.87 -7.59 7.49
C THR A 556 -26.34 -6.89 6.23
N LEU A 557 -27.60 -7.10 5.89
CA LEU A 557 -28.29 -6.39 4.82
C LEU A 557 -29.19 -5.33 5.43
N TYR A 558 -28.99 -4.07 5.04
CA TYR A 558 -29.83 -2.96 5.41
C TYR A 558 -30.68 -2.52 4.24
N LEU A 559 -31.99 -2.47 4.43
CA LEU A 559 -32.93 -1.84 3.50
C LEU A 559 -33.43 -0.55 4.14
N ASN A 560 -33.23 0.57 3.47
CA ASN A 560 -33.66 1.90 3.94
C ASN A 560 -33.17 2.23 5.36
N GLY A 561 -32.00 1.72 5.74
CA GLY A 561 -31.36 1.96 7.04
C GLY A 561 -31.78 0.96 8.13
N LYS A 562 -32.73 0.07 7.84
CA LYS A 562 -33.18 -0.98 8.74
C LYS A 562 -32.52 -2.31 8.36
N ALA A 563 -31.97 -3.03 9.33
CA ALA A 563 -31.50 -4.40 9.10
C ALA A 563 -32.69 -5.30 8.72
N VAL A 564 -32.58 -6.00 7.59
CA VAL A 564 -33.59 -6.93 7.07
C VAL A 564 -33.07 -8.36 6.92
N MET A 565 -31.76 -8.54 6.99
CA MET A 565 -31.10 -9.85 6.96
C MET A 565 -29.80 -9.76 7.76
N HIS A 566 -29.48 -10.79 8.53
CA HIS A 566 -28.25 -10.87 9.31
C HIS A 566 -27.79 -12.33 9.45
N SER A 567 -26.48 -12.56 9.40
CA SER A 567 -25.88 -13.86 9.66
C SER A 567 -24.48 -13.69 10.24
N GLU A 568 -24.13 -14.56 11.20
CA GLU A 568 -22.78 -14.71 11.73
C GLU A 568 -22.16 -16.08 11.37
N GLN A 569 -22.74 -16.77 10.37
CA GLN A 569 -22.18 -18.02 9.87
C GLN A 569 -20.83 -17.76 9.20
N LEU A 570 -19.84 -18.59 9.50
CA LEU A 570 -18.49 -18.49 8.95
C LEU A 570 -18.53 -18.60 7.42
N LEU A 571 -18.15 -17.54 6.73
CA LEU A 571 -18.00 -17.49 5.29
C LEU A 571 -16.59 -17.95 4.93
N SER A 572 -16.46 -18.80 3.92
CA SER A 572 -15.17 -19.36 3.50
C SER A 572 -14.56 -18.59 2.34
N ARG A 573 -13.22 -18.62 2.27
CA ARG A 573 -12.46 -18.17 1.10
C ARG A 573 -12.85 -19.02 -0.12
N PRO A 574 -12.94 -18.44 -1.34
CA PRO A 574 -12.89 -19.23 -2.56
C PRO A 574 -11.60 -20.06 -2.58
N GLY A 575 -11.70 -21.33 -2.99
CA GLY A 575 -10.56 -22.25 -3.04
C GLY A 575 -9.46 -21.86 -4.05
N SER A 576 -9.69 -20.83 -4.87
CA SER A 576 -8.69 -20.24 -5.76
C SER A 576 -8.98 -18.74 -5.97
N ALA A 577 -7.99 -17.98 -6.46
CA ALA A 577 -8.19 -16.58 -6.83
C ALA A 577 -8.96 -16.39 -8.15
N ALA A 578 -9.18 -17.44 -8.94
CA ALA A 578 -9.75 -17.31 -10.28
C ALA A 578 -11.16 -16.68 -10.29
N PRO A 579 -12.10 -17.08 -9.40
CA PRO A 579 -13.41 -16.44 -9.31
C PRO A 579 -13.33 -14.94 -8.94
N LEU A 580 -12.27 -14.49 -8.28
CA LEU A 580 -12.11 -13.09 -7.90
C LEU A 580 -11.77 -12.17 -9.06
N ALA A 581 -11.36 -12.75 -10.20
CA ALA A 581 -11.17 -12.01 -11.43
C ALA A 581 -12.48 -11.82 -12.21
N ASN A 582 -13.56 -12.51 -11.83
CA ASN A 582 -14.85 -12.36 -12.49
C ASN A 582 -15.44 -10.98 -12.17
N PRO A 583 -16.08 -10.32 -13.16
CA PRO A 583 -16.83 -9.10 -12.91
C PRO A 583 -17.92 -9.31 -11.85
N THR A 584 -18.20 -8.26 -11.09
CA THR A 584 -19.40 -8.22 -10.25
C THR A 584 -20.52 -7.55 -11.04
N TYR A 585 -21.45 -8.37 -11.52
CA TYR A 585 -22.64 -7.93 -12.24
C TYR A 585 -23.67 -7.32 -11.28
N VAL A 586 -24.33 -6.28 -11.73
CA VAL A 586 -25.30 -5.49 -10.97
C VAL A 586 -26.57 -5.34 -11.79
N GLY A 587 -27.68 -5.82 -11.23
CA GLY A 587 -29.01 -5.80 -11.86
C GLY A 587 -29.28 -6.96 -12.83
N SER A 588 -28.37 -7.92 -12.99
CA SER A 588 -28.64 -9.23 -13.63
C SER A 588 -27.56 -10.25 -13.23
N ASP A 589 -27.75 -11.52 -13.62
CA ASP A 589 -26.67 -12.50 -13.58
C ASP A 589 -25.63 -12.25 -14.68
N GLY A 590 -24.49 -12.94 -14.62
CA GLY A 590 -23.39 -12.83 -15.58
C GLY A 590 -23.70 -13.31 -17.00
N LYS A 591 -24.88 -13.90 -17.22
CA LYS A 591 -25.41 -14.28 -18.55
C LYS A 591 -26.43 -13.28 -19.07
N GLY A 592 -26.72 -12.21 -18.31
CA GLY A 592 -27.72 -11.20 -18.66
C GLY A 592 -29.17 -11.60 -18.35
N GLY A 593 -29.39 -12.70 -17.63
CA GLY A 593 -30.68 -13.23 -17.19
C GLY A 593 -31.10 -12.74 -15.80
N ALA A 594 -32.33 -13.10 -15.40
CA ALA A 594 -32.94 -12.70 -14.11
C ALA A 594 -32.79 -11.19 -13.82
N ARG A 595 -33.07 -10.35 -14.81
CA ARG A 595 -32.83 -8.90 -14.74
C ARG A 595 -33.71 -8.25 -13.68
N PHE A 596 -33.14 -7.31 -12.93
CA PHE A 596 -33.92 -6.42 -12.07
C PHE A 596 -34.78 -5.50 -12.91
N ALA A 597 -36.10 -5.57 -12.73
CA ALA A 597 -37.06 -4.82 -13.54
C ALA A 597 -37.14 -3.33 -13.14
N GLY A 598 -36.68 -2.99 -11.93
CA GLY A 598 -36.56 -1.62 -11.46
C GLY A 598 -35.31 -0.89 -11.97
N ARG A 599 -35.21 0.40 -11.64
CA ARG A 599 -33.95 1.15 -11.86
C ARG A 599 -32.92 0.76 -10.82
N ILE A 600 -31.67 0.57 -11.23
CA ILE A 600 -30.52 0.38 -10.34
C ILE A 600 -29.53 1.52 -10.54
N GLY A 601 -29.13 2.17 -9.45
CA GLY A 601 -28.17 3.26 -9.43
C GLY A 601 -26.72 2.77 -9.51
N ARG A 602 -25.77 3.72 -9.62
CA ARG A 602 -24.34 3.43 -9.54
C ARG A 602 -24.03 2.78 -8.17
N PRO A 603 -23.33 1.63 -8.12
CA PRO A 603 -22.88 1.05 -6.87
C PRO A 603 -21.90 1.95 -6.14
N LEU A 604 -21.94 1.89 -4.81
CA LEU A 604 -20.98 2.54 -3.93
C LEU A 604 -20.33 1.47 -3.06
N LEU A 605 -19.01 1.40 -3.08
CA LEU A 605 -18.23 0.50 -2.23
C LEU A 605 -17.46 1.30 -1.18
N VAL A 606 -17.49 0.82 0.05
CA VAL A 606 -16.78 1.41 1.19
C VAL A 606 -15.99 0.31 1.88
N GLY A 607 -14.69 0.53 2.09
CA GLY A 607 -13.81 -0.39 2.83
C GLY A 607 -14.02 -0.26 4.34
N LYS A 608 -15.22 -0.64 4.81
CA LYS A 608 -15.64 -0.63 6.22
C LYS A 608 -16.93 -1.44 6.40
N PHE A 609 -17.08 -2.09 7.54
CA PHE A 609 -18.35 -2.68 7.96
C PHE A 609 -19.22 -1.59 8.60
N LEU A 610 -20.42 -1.39 8.09
CA LEU A 610 -21.33 -0.33 8.55
C LEU A 610 -22.31 -0.85 9.61
N LEU A 611 -22.36 -0.13 10.73
CA LEU A 611 -23.37 -0.29 11.78
C LEU A 611 -24.36 0.89 11.76
N PRO A 612 -25.62 0.70 12.21
CA PRO A 612 -26.63 1.78 12.22
C PRO A 612 -26.22 3.00 13.05
N GLN A 613 -25.51 2.78 14.15
CA GLN A 613 -24.98 3.81 15.04
C GLN A 613 -23.46 3.69 15.08
N GLN A 614 -22.79 4.32 14.13
CA GLN A 614 -21.34 4.33 14.03
C GLN A 614 -20.85 5.74 13.74
N GLU A 615 -19.75 6.12 14.40
CA GLU A 615 -19.04 7.34 14.06
C GLU A 615 -18.12 7.15 12.85
N GLY A 616 -17.74 8.25 12.21
CA GLY A 616 -16.98 8.21 10.97
C GLY A 616 -17.89 8.22 9.74
N TYR A 617 -17.47 7.52 8.69
CA TYR A 617 -18.34 7.15 7.57
C TYR A 617 -19.42 6.19 8.09
N SER A 618 -20.69 6.57 7.95
CA SER A 618 -21.85 5.86 8.51
C SER A 618 -22.79 5.29 7.45
N LEU A 619 -23.72 4.43 7.88
CA LEU A 619 -24.80 3.94 7.03
C LEU A 619 -25.62 5.10 6.45
N ALA A 620 -25.92 6.13 7.24
CA ALA A 620 -26.65 7.31 6.78
C ALA A 620 -25.91 8.07 5.67
N ASP A 621 -24.58 8.14 5.74
CA ASP A 621 -23.76 8.78 4.70
C ASP A 621 -23.84 8.02 3.38
N MET A 622 -23.73 6.68 3.44
CA MET A 622 -23.94 5.83 2.27
C MET A 622 -25.35 6.03 1.68
N GLN A 623 -26.38 6.03 2.52
CA GLN A 623 -27.77 6.21 2.10
C GLN A 623 -27.99 7.56 1.40
N SER A 624 -27.47 8.64 1.97
CA SER A 624 -27.58 9.97 1.38
C SER A 624 -26.87 10.08 0.02
N THR A 625 -25.79 9.31 -0.17
CA THR A 625 -25.06 9.26 -1.44
C THR A 625 -25.84 8.46 -2.50
N LEU A 626 -26.43 7.33 -2.11
CA LEU A 626 -27.20 6.46 -3.01
C LEU A 626 -28.56 7.03 -3.41
N CYS A 627 -29.25 7.64 -2.46
CA CYS A 627 -30.57 8.26 -2.62
C CYS A 627 -30.53 9.69 -2.05
N PRO A 628 -29.92 10.65 -2.78
CA PRO A 628 -29.89 12.05 -2.35
C PRO A 628 -31.33 12.58 -2.20
N LYS A 629 -31.59 13.27 -1.08
CA LYS A 629 -32.85 13.99 -0.88
C LYS A 629 -32.92 15.07 -1.96
N ARG A 630 -33.90 14.97 -2.85
CA ARG A 630 -34.18 15.99 -3.87
C ARG A 630 -34.79 17.23 -3.25
#